data_AF-A0A964R5K5-F1
#
_entry.id   AF-A0A964R5K5-F1
#
_cell.length_a   1.000
_cell.length_b   1.000
_cell.length_c   1.000
_cell.angle_alpha   90.00
_cell.angle_beta   90.00
_cell.angle_gamma   90.00
#
_symmetry.space_group_name_H-M   'P 1'
#
loop_
_entity.id
_entity.type
_entity.pdbx_description
1 polymer ?
#
loop_
_entity_poly.entity_id
_entity_poly.type
_entity_poly.pdbx_seq_one_letter_code
_entity_poly.pdbx_strand_id
1 'polypeptide(L)'
;MKPLHCLTALLTLLVGGSGLWAHDLSDVETPHGDVRPQSSSLRRSRLPLKVADAEAQRLSLFGRFGPKVRASTNATHWIVESDGMPDHRMMVGITAWQQQVPLPQPYVGDNAWRIPRFPVPAAQPLSAKDHFFRGAIAMAVNGVPIFNPIKNDGRTDTFLAGELDEFGGHCGRADDYHYHIAPTHLQERVGLGQPIAVALDGYWIYGFTEPDGSPVGPLDAFNGHSTPALGYHYHATRKYPYLNGGFHGEVVEREGQVDPQPRAFPVRPALQPWRGARITGFDRVASNHFHLEVKTATQTHHLRYHLNTNQTVTFDWADGDGQTATETYSLPSGKGGGADGENPSRPRRRQP
;
A
#
# COMPACT_ATOMS: atom_id res chain seq x y z
N MET A 1 -50.76 -29.76 21.33
CA MET A 1 -51.00 -30.68 22.46
C MET A 1 -49.83 -31.65 22.58
N LYS A 2 -49.57 -32.20 23.78
CA LYS A 2 -48.65 -33.35 24.06
C LYS A 2 -49.39 -34.68 23.75
N PRO A 3 -48.80 -35.92 23.77
CA PRO A 3 -47.57 -36.45 24.43
C PRO A 3 -46.44 -36.84 23.43
N LEU A 4 -45.16 -37.11 23.78
CA LEU A 4 -44.45 -37.71 24.94
C LEU A 4 -44.17 -39.24 24.78
N HIS A 5 -42.90 -39.63 24.92
CA HIS A 5 -42.23 -40.93 25.25
C HIS A 5 -40.78 -40.77 24.74
N CYS A 6 -39.68 -40.76 25.48
CA CYS A 6 -39.25 -41.34 26.77
C CYS A 6 -38.80 -42.81 26.69
N LEU A 7 -37.48 -43.03 26.67
CA LEU A 7 -36.83 -44.20 27.27
C LEU A 7 -35.39 -43.84 27.69
N THR A 8 -34.89 -44.49 28.75
CA THR A 8 -33.59 -44.22 29.38
C THR A 8 -32.72 -45.48 29.32
N ALA A 9 -31.40 -45.33 29.15
CA ALA A 9 -30.44 -46.41 29.38
C ALA A 9 -29.24 -45.87 30.15
N LEU A 10 -29.01 -46.40 31.34
CA LEU A 10 -27.85 -46.14 32.19
C LEU A 10 -27.14 -47.47 32.43
N LEU A 11 -25.81 -47.52 32.30
CA LEU A 11 -25.02 -48.66 32.75
C LEU A 11 -23.71 -48.18 33.38
N THR A 12 -23.28 -48.83 34.45
CA THR A 12 -22.14 -48.43 35.28
C THR A 12 -21.58 -49.67 35.98
N LEU A 13 -20.24 -49.75 36.12
CA LEU A 13 -19.38 -50.44 37.13
C LEU A 13 -17.93 -50.39 36.55
N LEU A 14 -16.83 -50.03 37.25
CA LEU A 14 -16.14 -50.66 38.41
C LEU A 14 -15.67 -52.10 38.10
N VAL A 15 -14.42 -52.53 38.20
CA VAL A 15 -13.11 -52.05 38.74
C VAL A 15 -12.00 -52.46 37.73
N GLY A 16 -10.77 -51.93 37.62
CA GLY A 16 -9.92 -51.02 38.43
C GLY A 16 -8.60 -51.70 38.88
N GLY A 17 -7.50 -50.96 39.14
CA GLY A 17 -6.21 -51.56 39.55
C GLY A 17 -4.98 -50.66 39.35
N SER A 18 -4.23 -50.40 40.43
CA SER A 18 -2.97 -49.63 40.46
C SER A 18 -1.74 -50.54 40.54
N GLY A 19 -0.64 -50.17 39.87
CA GLY A 19 0.62 -50.91 39.93
C GLY A 19 1.85 -50.01 39.87
N LEU A 20 2.41 -49.66 41.04
CA LEU A 20 3.80 -49.21 41.15
C LEU A 20 4.71 -50.42 41.06
N TRP A 21 5.84 -50.29 40.37
CA TRP A 21 7.05 -51.07 40.63
C TRP A 21 8.26 -50.14 40.65
N ALA A 22 9.12 -50.32 41.64
CA ALA A 22 10.35 -49.58 41.82
C ALA A 22 11.48 -50.56 42.14
N HIS A 23 12.60 -50.37 41.43
CA HIS A 23 13.89 -51.01 41.61
C HIS A 23 14.94 -50.02 41.08
N ASP A 24 16.15 -49.89 41.61
CA ASP A 24 16.71 -50.14 42.95
C ASP A 24 18.01 -49.31 43.02
N LEU A 25 18.68 -49.20 44.18
CA LEU A 25 19.81 -48.26 44.38
C LEU A 25 21.19 -48.94 44.52
N SER A 26 22.01 -48.82 43.48
CA SER A 26 23.49 -48.76 43.56
C SER A 26 24.04 -48.14 42.24
N ASP A 27 25.20 -47.48 42.17
CA ASP A 27 26.26 -47.23 43.16
C ASP A 27 26.71 -45.75 43.16
N VAL A 28 27.51 -45.38 44.17
CA VAL A 28 28.11 -44.03 44.32
C VAL A 28 29.56 -44.05 43.84
N GLU A 29 29.92 -43.17 42.90
CA GLU A 29 31.28 -42.63 42.86
C GLU A 29 31.34 -41.23 42.20
N THR A 30 32.09 -40.32 42.81
CA THR A 30 32.43 -39.00 42.25
C THR A 30 33.88 -38.67 42.59
N PRO A 31 34.67 -38.20 41.60
CA PRO A 31 35.52 -37.05 41.90
C PRO A 31 35.56 -35.99 40.78
N HIS A 32 35.48 -34.73 41.22
CA HIS A 32 36.07 -33.51 40.64
C HIS A 32 36.25 -33.38 39.11
N GLY A 33 35.44 -32.48 38.51
CA GLY A 33 35.69 -31.84 37.21
C GLY A 33 35.36 -30.34 37.27
N ASP A 34 36.08 -29.52 36.48
CA ASP A 34 36.05 -28.05 36.59
C ASP A 34 34.68 -27.39 36.35
N VAL A 35 34.29 -26.49 37.24
CA VAL A 35 33.16 -25.58 37.03
C VAL A 35 33.58 -24.42 36.13
N ARG A 36 33.42 -24.59 34.81
CA ARG A 36 33.35 -23.45 33.88
C ARG A 36 31.91 -22.93 33.83
N PRO A 37 31.67 -21.60 33.93
CA PRO A 37 30.31 -21.06 33.82
C PRO A 37 29.78 -21.30 32.40
N GLN A 38 28.68 -22.05 32.29
CA GLN A 38 27.98 -22.19 31.01
C GLN A 38 27.35 -20.84 30.64
N SER A 39 27.79 -20.24 29.54
CA SER A 39 27.10 -19.09 28.96
C SER A 39 25.71 -19.54 28.51
N SER A 40 24.67 -18.98 29.13
CA SER A 40 23.28 -19.25 28.81
C SER A 40 22.94 -18.71 27.41
N SER A 41 23.25 -19.51 26.38
CA SER A 41 22.87 -19.19 25.02
C SER A 41 21.34 -19.12 24.92
N LEU A 42 20.82 -17.88 24.94
CA LEU A 42 19.42 -17.59 24.72
C LEU A 42 18.99 -18.25 23.41
N ARG A 43 18.14 -19.28 23.50
CA ARG A 43 17.56 -19.96 22.33
C ARG A 43 16.74 -18.95 21.54
N ARG A 44 17.38 -18.28 20.59
CA ARG A 44 16.74 -17.43 19.60
C ARG A 44 15.74 -18.32 18.85
N SER A 45 14.46 -18.17 19.17
CA SER A 45 13.37 -19.00 18.65
C SER A 45 13.35 -18.87 17.12
N ARG A 46 13.85 -19.89 16.42
CA ARG A 46 13.73 -19.96 14.96
C ARG A 46 12.24 -20.01 14.63
N LEU A 47 11.76 -19.02 13.89
CA LEU A 47 10.46 -19.10 13.24
C LEU A 47 10.38 -20.41 12.43
N PRO A 48 9.24 -21.10 12.39
CA PRO A 48 9.11 -22.33 11.63
C PRO A 48 9.39 -22.05 10.15
N LEU A 49 10.24 -22.85 9.51
CA LEU A 49 10.87 -22.55 8.21
C LEU A 49 9.89 -21.98 7.16
N LYS A 50 8.72 -22.62 7.00
CA LYS A 50 7.65 -22.20 6.08
C LYS A 50 7.24 -20.71 6.19
N VAL A 51 7.30 -20.12 7.39
CA VAL A 51 6.97 -18.70 7.61
C VAL A 51 8.12 -17.79 7.19
N ALA A 52 9.36 -18.19 7.46
CA ALA A 52 10.54 -17.45 7.02
C ALA A 52 10.71 -17.49 5.50
N ASP A 53 10.41 -18.63 4.87
CA ASP A 53 10.43 -18.79 3.41
C ASP A 53 9.37 -17.89 2.74
N ALA A 54 8.16 -17.86 3.28
CA ALA A 54 7.08 -16.98 2.82
C ALA A 54 7.43 -15.49 3.02
N GLU A 55 8.03 -15.12 4.15
CA GLU A 55 8.48 -13.75 4.43
C GLU A 55 9.57 -13.30 3.45
N ALA A 56 10.58 -14.14 3.19
CA ALA A 56 11.60 -13.89 2.19
C ALA A 56 11.01 -13.74 0.78
N GLN A 57 10.02 -14.58 0.42
CA GLN A 57 9.28 -14.45 -0.83
C GLN A 57 8.56 -13.10 -0.91
N ARG A 58 7.80 -12.68 0.11
CA ARG A 58 7.10 -11.39 0.14
C ARG A 58 8.06 -10.20 0.02
N LEU A 59 9.18 -10.21 0.75
CA LEU A 59 10.23 -9.18 0.63
C LEU A 59 10.84 -9.13 -0.78
N SER A 60 11.00 -10.29 -1.43
CA SER A 60 11.55 -10.35 -2.79
C SER A 60 10.68 -9.62 -3.82
N LEU A 61 9.35 -9.54 -3.60
CA LEU A 61 8.42 -8.85 -4.51
C LEU A 61 8.74 -7.36 -4.59
N PHE A 62 8.86 -6.69 -3.44
CA PHE A 62 9.34 -5.30 -3.35
C PHE A 62 10.78 -5.18 -3.86
N GLY A 63 11.64 -6.17 -3.56
CA GLY A 63 13.03 -6.21 -4.00
C GLY A 63 13.20 -6.14 -5.53
N ARG A 64 12.22 -6.60 -6.32
CA ARG A 64 12.25 -6.46 -7.79
C ARG A 64 12.16 -5.01 -8.29
N PHE A 65 11.79 -4.08 -7.43
CA PHE A 65 11.70 -2.63 -7.70
C PHE A 65 12.81 -1.83 -7.00
N GLY A 66 13.81 -2.52 -6.42
CA GLY A 66 15.05 -1.88 -5.99
C GLY A 66 15.81 -1.25 -7.18
N PRO A 67 16.59 -0.17 -6.96
CA PRO A 67 16.85 0.48 -5.68
C PRO A 67 15.80 1.53 -5.26
N LYS A 68 14.79 1.83 -6.09
CA LYS A 68 13.73 2.80 -5.77
C LYS A 68 12.92 2.38 -4.54
N VAL A 69 12.60 1.08 -4.46
CA VAL A 69 11.89 0.47 -3.33
C VAL A 69 12.87 -0.28 -2.45
N ARG A 70 12.74 -0.13 -1.13
CA ARG A 70 13.40 -0.97 -0.13
C ARG A 70 12.34 -1.51 0.83
N ALA A 71 12.35 -2.82 1.07
CA ALA A 71 11.47 -3.44 2.05
C ALA A 71 12.27 -4.19 3.11
N SER A 72 11.81 -4.12 4.35
CA SER A 72 12.35 -4.87 5.50
C SER A 72 11.22 -5.19 6.48
N THR A 73 11.53 -5.91 7.56
CA THR A 73 10.57 -6.23 8.61
C THR A 73 11.11 -5.91 10.00
N ASN A 74 10.21 -5.52 10.90
CA ASN A 74 10.43 -5.57 12.34
C ASN A 74 9.52 -6.66 12.95
N ALA A 75 9.47 -6.75 14.28
CA ALA A 75 8.71 -7.79 14.99
C ALA A 75 7.21 -7.87 14.59
N THR A 76 6.59 -6.76 14.18
CA THR A 76 5.14 -6.68 13.89
C THR A 76 4.78 -6.12 12.52
N HIS A 77 5.67 -5.37 11.85
CA HIS A 77 5.37 -4.65 10.61
C HIS A 77 6.36 -4.93 9.47
N TRP A 78 5.85 -4.93 8.24
CA TRP A 78 6.60 -4.59 7.04
C TRP A 78 6.94 -3.11 7.08
N ILE A 79 8.19 -2.77 6.78
CA ILE A 79 8.66 -1.40 6.58
C ILE A 79 8.98 -1.26 5.10
N VAL A 80 8.21 -0.45 4.39
CA VAL A 80 8.40 -0.19 2.96
C VAL A 80 8.82 1.26 2.76
N GLU A 81 10.01 1.43 2.19
CA GLU A 81 10.55 2.72 1.79
C GLU A 81 10.47 2.89 0.27
N SER A 82 10.10 4.08 -0.19
CA SER A 82 10.06 4.45 -1.61
C SER A 82 10.16 5.96 -1.79
N ASP A 83 10.29 6.39 -3.05
CA ASP A 83 10.05 7.77 -3.48
C ASP A 83 8.60 7.99 -3.99
N GLY A 84 7.76 6.95 -3.98
CA GLY A 84 6.42 6.96 -4.56
C GLY A 84 6.36 7.04 -6.09
N MET A 85 7.49 7.00 -6.81
CA MET A 85 7.53 7.21 -8.26
C MET A 85 7.60 5.89 -9.04
N PRO A 86 6.58 5.53 -9.83
CA PRO A 86 6.58 4.29 -10.61
C PRO A 86 7.69 4.24 -11.68
N ASP A 87 7.82 3.08 -12.30
CA ASP A 87 8.78 2.77 -13.37
C ASP A 87 8.07 2.59 -14.73
N HIS A 88 6.95 3.31 -14.91
CA HIS A 88 6.12 3.32 -16.13
C HIS A 88 5.73 4.76 -16.51
N ARG A 89 5.09 4.94 -17.68
CA ARG A 89 4.52 6.21 -18.13
C ARG A 89 3.37 6.62 -17.20
N MET A 90 3.27 7.89 -16.82
CA MET A 90 2.23 8.41 -15.92
C MET A 90 1.36 9.43 -16.65
N MET A 91 0.22 9.78 -16.05
CA MET A 91 -0.64 10.93 -16.39
C MET A 91 -1.34 10.91 -17.77
N VAL A 92 -0.81 10.20 -18.77
CA VAL A 92 -1.39 10.16 -20.12
C VAL A 92 -2.75 9.47 -20.10
N GLY A 93 -3.75 10.15 -20.68
CA GLY A 93 -5.14 9.70 -20.70
C GLY A 93 -6.08 10.54 -19.82
N ILE A 94 -5.55 11.17 -18.76
CA ILE A 94 -6.34 12.00 -17.83
C ILE A 94 -7.06 13.13 -18.59
N THR A 95 -8.35 13.31 -18.29
CA THR A 95 -9.25 14.34 -18.86
C THR A 95 -9.89 15.24 -17.80
N ALA A 96 -9.80 14.88 -16.53
CA ALA A 96 -10.15 15.72 -15.40
C ALA A 96 -8.90 15.94 -14.53
N TRP A 97 -8.18 17.05 -14.78
CA TRP A 97 -6.86 17.29 -14.20
C TRP A 97 -6.81 18.47 -13.24
N GLN A 98 -6.33 18.26 -12.01
CA GLN A 98 -6.11 19.29 -10.98
C GLN A 98 -4.77 20.06 -11.10
N GLN A 99 -4.13 20.04 -12.28
CA GLN A 99 -2.85 20.72 -12.55
C GLN A 99 -1.66 20.30 -11.65
N GLN A 100 -1.76 19.11 -11.03
CA GLN A 100 -0.69 18.48 -10.23
C GLN A 100 0.09 17.46 -11.09
N VAL A 101 1.38 17.26 -10.83
CA VAL A 101 2.29 16.40 -11.60
C VAL A 101 3.06 15.46 -10.67
N PRO A 102 3.62 14.33 -11.15
CA PRO A 102 4.27 13.38 -10.26
C PRO A 102 5.63 13.89 -9.78
N LEU A 103 5.76 14.09 -8.47
CA LEU A 103 6.98 14.39 -7.75
C LEU A 103 7.27 13.32 -6.69
N PRO A 104 8.56 13.01 -6.45
CA PRO A 104 8.97 12.04 -5.43
C PRO A 104 8.65 12.54 -4.02
N GLN A 105 8.08 11.65 -3.21
CA GLN A 105 7.72 11.87 -1.81
C GLN A 105 8.68 11.11 -0.88
N PRO A 106 9.14 11.70 0.23
CA PRO A 106 10.18 11.10 1.08
C PRO A 106 9.59 10.04 2.03
N TYR A 107 9.11 8.92 1.50
CA TYR A 107 8.56 7.80 2.29
C TYR A 107 9.71 6.93 2.87
N VAL A 108 10.54 7.53 3.73
CA VAL A 108 11.77 6.90 4.27
C VAL A 108 11.91 7.10 5.78
N GLY A 109 12.61 6.19 6.46
CA GLY A 109 12.87 6.26 7.90
C GLY A 109 11.60 6.38 8.76
N ASP A 110 11.46 7.48 9.50
CA ASP A 110 10.26 7.73 10.30
C ASP A 110 9.01 7.94 9.43
N ASN A 111 9.16 8.43 8.20
CA ASN A 111 8.08 8.58 7.22
C ASN A 111 7.92 7.34 6.29
N ALA A 112 8.56 6.21 6.61
CA ALA A 112 8.36 4.95 5.85
C ALA A 112 6.96 4.34 6.09
N TRP A 113 6.45 3.61 5.11
CA TRP A 113 5.19 2.87 5.24
C TRP A 113 5.34 1.71 6.22
N ARG A 114 4.35 1.55 7.10
CA ARG A 114 4.31 0.53 8.16
C ARG A 114 3.01 -0.25 8.02
N ILE A 115 3.12 -1.55 7.75
CA ILE A 115 1.97 -2.42 7.41
C ILE A 115 2.04 -3.70 8.25
N PRO A 116 0.97 -4.20 8.88
CA PRO A 116 1.02 -5.40 9.73
C PRO A 116 1.56 -6.64 9.00
N ARG A 117 2.44 -7.41 9.67
CA ARG A 117 2.92 -8.74 9.20
C ARG A 117 1.92 -9.85 9.48
N PHE A 118 1.09 -9.67 10.51
CA PHE A 118 0.17 -10.67 11.03
C PHE A 118 -1.23 -10.04 11.09
N PRO A 119 -1.95 -9.98 9.96
CA PRO A 119 -3.28 -9.39 9.91
C PRO A 119 -4.26 -10.17 10.80
N VAL A 120 -5.08 -9.45 11.56
CA VAL A 120 -6.12 -9.99 12.45
C VAL A 120 -7.48 -9.65 11.84
N PRO A 121 -8.41 -10.61 11.64
CA PRO A 121 -9.76 -10.31 11.18
C PRO A 121 -10.48 -9.36 12.14
N ALA A 122 -11.02 -8.26 11.63
CA ALA A 122 -11.73 -7.28 12.43
C ALA A 122 -13.05 -7.86 12.97
N ALA A 123 -13.35 -7.58 14.24
CA ALA A 123 -14.66 -7.89 14.81
C ALA A 123 -15.81 -7.11 14.14
N GLN A 124 -15.51 -5.96 13.52
CA GLN A 124 -16.39 -5.16 12.67
C GLN A 124 -15.57 -4.64 11.45
N PRO A 125 -15.54 -5.38 10.33
CA PRO A 125 -14.87 -4.97 9.09
C PRO A 125 -15.42 -3.65 8.51
N LEU A 126 -14.55 -2.82 7.93
CA LEU A 126 -14.90 -1.45 7.49
C LEU A 126 -14.91 -1.32 5.96
N SER A 127 -15.95 -0.68 5.43
CA SER A 127 -16.25 -0.55 3.99
C SER A 127 -15.60 0.69 3.36
N ALA A 128 -14.84 0.53 2.27
CA ALA A 128 -14.28 1.65 1.51
C ALA A 128 -15.34 2.42 0.68
N LYS A 129 -16.61 1.99 0.67
CA LYS A 129 -17.71 2.80 0.11
C LYS A 129 -18.09 3.95 1.04
N ASP A 130 -17.79 3.83 2.33
CA ASP A 130 -18.32 4.66 3.41
C ASP A 130 -17.20 5.29 4.28
N HIS A 131 -15.97 4.76 4.17
CA HIS A 131 -14.78 5.11 4.95
C HIS A 131 -13.54 5.31 4.04
N PHE A 132 -12.45 5.83 4.60
CA PHE A 132 -11.12 5.91 3.97
C PHE A 132 -11.05 6.74 2.67
N PHE A 133 -11.78 7.86 2.59
CA PHE A 133 -11.73 8.77 1.43
C PHE A 133 -10.48 9.68 1.38
N ARG A 134 -9.53 9.50 2.31
CA ARG A 134 -8.23 10.18 2.37
C ARG A 134 -7.12 9.15 2.61
N GLY A 135 -5.91 9.46 2.13
CA GLY A 135 -4.75 8.58 2.26
C GLY A 135 -4.89 7.28 1.48
N ALA A 136 -3.93 6.37 1.69
CA ALA A 136 -3.95 5.06 1.07
C ALA A 136 -4.84 4.07 1.82
N ILE A 137 -5.26 3.04 1.10
CA ILE A 137 -5.83 1.79 1.63
C ILE A 137 -4.93 0.57 1.38
N ALA A 138 -3.95 0.69 0.48
CA ALA A 138 -2.95 -0.34 0.21
C ALA A 138 -1.61 0.25 -0.30
N MET A 139 -0.58 -0.59 -0.33
CA MET A 139 0.74 -0.29 -0.89
C MET A 139 1.08 -1.27 -2.01
N ALA A 140 1.36 -0.76 -3.21
CA ALA A 140 1.78 -1.58 -4.34
C ALA A 140 3.22 -2.10 -4.17
N VAL A 141 3.55 -3.25 -4.77
CA VAL A 141 4.89 -3.85 -4.69
C VAL A 141 5.99 -2.99 -5.33
N ASN A 142 5.61 -2.00 -6.16
CA ASN A 142 6.51 -0.99 -6.71
C ASN A 142 6.66 0.27 -5.83
N GLY A 143 6.17 0.25 -4.58
CA GLY A 143 6.35 1.35 -3.63
C GLY A 143 5.42 2.55 -3.86
N VAL A 144 4.44 2.44 -4.75
CA VAL A 144 3.41 3.47 -4.99
C VAL A 144 2.20 3.21 -4.07
N PRO A 145 1.68 4.22 -3.36
CA PRO A 145 0.45 4.09 -2.58
C PRO A 145 -0.78 3.80 -3.47
N ILE A 146 -1.76 3.07 -2.94
CA ILE A 146 -3.07 2.86 -3.57
C ILE A 146 -4.16 3.44 -2.67
N PHE A 147 -4.90 4.40 -3.20
CA PHE A 147 -5.97 5.13 -2.54
C PHE A 147 -7.34 4.51 -2.88
N ASN A 148 -8.37 4.91 -2.14
CA ASN A 148 -9.75 4.45 -2.34
C ASN A 148 -10.27 4.84 -3.75
N PRO A 149 -10.88 3.93 -4.54
CA PRO A 149 -11.49 4.26 -5.83
C PRO A 149 -12.52 5.39 -5.78
N ILE A 150 -13.16 5.62 -4.62
CA ILE A 150 -13.99 6.79 -4.33
C ILE A 150 -13.10 7.91 -3.78
N LYS A 151 -13.11 9.07 -4.45
CA LYS A 151 -12.32 10.22 -4.02
C LYS A 151 -12.86 10.89 -2.75
N ASN A 152 -12.14 11.91 -2.30
CA ASN A 152 -12.38 12.70 -1.08
C ASN A 152 -13.75 13.41 -0.94
N ASP A 153 -14.69 13.25 -1.90
CA ASP A 153 -16.07 13.72 -1.79
C ASP A 153 -17.07 12.61 -1.38
N GLY A 154 -16.59 11.39 -1.17
CA GLY A 154 -17.35 10.26 -0.62
C GLY A 154 -18.36 9.63 -1.58
N ARG A 155 -18.31 9.95 -2.89
CA ARG A 155 -19.30 9.46 -3.87
C ARG A 155 -18.77 9.33 -5.31
N THR A 156 -17.73 10.08 -5.68
CA THR A 156 -17.25 10.13 -7.07
C THR A 156 -16.15 9.09 -7.28
N ASP A 157 -16.41 8.15 -8.19
CA ASP A 157 -15.43 7.17 -8.67
C ASP A 157 -14.37 7.86 -9.54
N THR A 158 -13.10 7.78 -9.13
CA THR A 158 -11.97 8.50 -9.75
C THR A 158 -11.70 8.03 -11.19
N PHE A 159 -11.97 6.76 -11.51
CA PHE A 159 -11.83 6.21 -12.86
C PHE A 159 -12.93 6.73 -13.78
N LEU A 160 -14.19 6.64 -13.34
CA LEU A 160 -15.35 7.12 -14.11
C LEU A 160 -15.36 8.65 -14.27
N ALA A 161 -14.72 9.38 -13.36
CA ALA A 161 -14.49 10.82 -13.48
C ALA A 161 -13.43 11.22 -14.54
N GLY A 162 -12.68 10.25 -15.10
CA GLY A 162 -11.62 10.52 -16.07
C GLY A 162 -10.36 11.16 -15.46
N GLU A 163 -10.15 10.96 -14.16
CA GLU A 163 -9.02 11.54 -13.40
C GLU A 163 -7.76 10.64 -13.44
N LEU A 164 -7.85 9.40 -13.95
CA LEU A 164 -6.76 8.41 -13.98
C LEU A 164 -6.05 8.28 -15.33
N ASP A 165 -4.79 7.86 -15.28
CA ASP A 165 -4.00 7.40 -16.43
C ASP A 165 -4.24 5.91 -16.78
N GLU A 166 -3.56 5.43 -17.83
CA GLU A 166 -3.70 4.04 -18.33
C GLU A 166 -3.32 2.94 -17.31
N PHE A 167 -2.53 3.28 -16.29
CA PHE A 167 -2.14 2.36 -15.21
C PHE A 167 -3.04 2.48 -13.97
N GLY A 168 -4.04 3.36 -14.01
CA GLY A 168 -5.03 3.53 -12.96
C GLY A 168 -4.57 4.45 -11.82
N GLY A 169 -3.66 5.40 -12.08
CA GLY A 169 -3.20 6.37 -11.08
C GLY A 169 -3.24 7.83 -11.53
N HIS A 170 -3.04 8.74 -10.58
CA HIS A 170 -2.95 10.18 -10.81
C HIS A 170 -2.13 10.86 -9.72
N CYS A 171 -2.00 12.19 -9.79
CA CYS A 171 -1.33 12.99 -8.76
C CYS A 171 -2.30 13.68 -7.81
N GLY A 172 -2.05 13.53 -6.51
CA GLY A 172 -2.75 14.20 -5.42
C GLY A 172 -2.35 15.65 -5.24
N ARG A 173 -2.89 16.27 -4.17
CA ARG A 173 -2.70 17.70 -3.86
C ARG A 173 -1.31 18.03 -3.31
N ALA A 174 -0.43 17.04 -3.13
CA ALA A 174 0.97 17.24 -2.77
C ALA A 174 1.92 17.00 -3.95
N ASP A 175 1.42 16.99 -5.20
CA ASP A 175 2.13 16.48 -6.37
C ASP A 175 2.57 15.00 -6.19
N ASP A 176 1.84 14.24 -5.38
CA ASP A 176 2.11 12.85 -5.00
C ASP A 176 1.41 11.87 -5.96
N TYR A 177 2.14 10.97 -6.62
CA TYR A 177 1.52 9.94 -7.47
C TYR A 177 0.98 8.77 -6.65
N HIS A 178 -0.27 8.36 -6.93
CA HIS A 178 -0.90 7.19 -6.32
C HIS A 178 -1.93 6.53 -7.27
N TYR A 179 -2.16 5.23 -7.08
CA TYR A 179 -3.17 4.46 -7.82
C TYR A 179 -4.55 4.55 -7.16
N HIS A 180 -5.62 4.39 -7.94
CA HIS A 180 -7.00 4.15 -7.47
C HIS A 180 -7.59 2.82 -7.99
N ILE A 181 -6.85 2.11 -8.85
CA ILE A 181 -7.18 0.78 -9.37
C ILE A 181 -6.01 -0.16 -9.02
N ALA A 182 -6.28 -1.45 -8.85
CA ALA A 182 -5.24 -2.47 -8.68
C ALA A 182 -4.23 -2.43 -9.85
N PRO A 183 -2.92 -2.18 -9.61
CA PRO A 183 -1.92 -2.08 -10.67
C PRO A 183 -1.49 -3.46 -11.19
N THR A 184 -2.39 -4.16 -11.89
CA THR A 184 -2.18 -5.57 -12.29
C THR A 184 -1.03 -5.77 -13.27
N HIS A 185 -0.63 -4.73 -14.00
CA HIS A 185 0.56 -4.72 -14.86
C HIS A 185 1.85 -5.11 -14.10
N LEU A 186 1.91 -4.90 -12.78
CA LEU A 186 3.07 -5.30 -11.96
C LEU A 186 3.33 -6.82 -11.99
N GLN A 187 2.33 -7.65 -12.34
CA GLN A 187 2.53 -9.10 -12.54
C GLN A 187 3.49 -9.43 -13.70
N GLU A 188 3.75 -8.51 -14.62
CA GLU A 188 4.81 -8.65 -15.64
C GLU A 188 6.21 -8.70 -14.99
N ARG A 189 6.41 -7.99 -13.87
CA ARG A 189 7.69 -7.88 -13.15
C ARG A 189 7.78 -8.81 -11.94
N VAL A 190 6.68 -9.06 -11.20
CA VAL A 190 6.66 -10.05 -10.09
C VAL A 190 6.39 -11.49 -10.53
N GLY A 191 5.73 -11.68 -11.67
CA GLY A 191 5.24 -12.98 -12.17
C GLY A 191 3.73 -13.16 -11.95
N LEU A 192 3.12 -13.95 -12.83
CA LEU A 192 1.72 -14.37 -12.69
C LEU A 192 1.52 -15.13 -11.36
N GLY A 193 0.32 -15.01 -10.79
CA GLY A 193 -0.03 -15.63 -9.51
C GLY A 193 0.68 -15.04 -8.27
N GLN A 194 1.64 -14.11 -8.43
CA GLN A 194 2.16 -13.31 -7.31
C GLN A 194 1.24 -12.09 -7.04
N PRO A 195 1.17 -11.59 -5.80
CA PRO A 195 0.42 -10.39 -5.49
C PRO A 195 1.12 -9.12 -5.98
N ILE A 196 0.32 -8.09 -6.19
CA ILE A 196 0.71 -6.78 -6.72
C ILE A 196 0.70 -5.67 -5.67
N ALA A 197 0.08 -5.93 -4.52
CA ALA A 197 0.00 -5.00 -3.40
C ALA A 197 -0.26 -5.73 -2.08
N VAL A 198 -0.18 -4.98 -0.97
CA VAL A 198 -0.63 -5.39 0.35
C VAL A 198 -1.51 -4.28 0.93
N ALA A 199 -2.69 -4.64 1.45
CA ALA A 199 -3.61 -3.72 2.09
C ALA A 199 -3.05 -3.26 3.45
N LEU A 200 -3.47 -2.09 3.94
CA LEU A 200 -2.96 -1.56 5.21
C LEU A 200 -3.38 -2.35 6.46
N ASP A 201 -4.33 -3.29 6.33
CA ASP A 201 -4.62 -4.29 7.37
C ASP A 201 -3.58 -5.44 7.44
N GLY A 202 -2.76 -5.60 6.40
CA GLY A 202 -1.72 -6.64 6.28
C GLY A 202 -2.04 -7.80 5.32
N TYR A 203 -3.25 -7.89 4.76
CA TYR A 203 -3.58 -8.92 3.77
C TYR A 203 -3.09 -8.57 2.36
N TRP A 204 -2.70 -9.58 1.59
CA TRP A 204 -2.12 -9.40 0.25
C TRP A 204 -3.21 -9.28 -0.83
N ILE A 205 -2.93 -8.48 -1.86
CA ILE A 205 -3.83 -8.21 -2.98
C ILE A 205 -3.25 -8.84 -4.26
N TYR A 206 -4.00 -9.77 -4.83
CA TYR A 206 -3.64 -10.56 -6.02
C TYR A 206 -4.23 -9.97 -7.31
N GLY A 207 -3.82 -10.52 -8.46
CA GLY A 207 -4.34 -10.14 -9.77
C GLY A 207 -5.74 -10.71 -10.07
N PHE A 208 -6.11 -10.73 -11.35
CA PHE A 208 -7.42 -11.23 -11.83
C PHE A 208 -7.56 -12.77 -11.82
N THR A 209 -6.64 -13.50 -11.20
CA THR A 209 -6.60 -14.97 -11.10
C THR A 209 -6.12 -15.40 -9.72
N GLU A 210 -6.43 -16.64 -9.38
CA GLU A 210 -5.78 -17.40 -8.30
C GLU A 210 -4.24 -17.52 -8.53
N PRO A 211 -3.46 -17.92 -7.50
CA PRO A 211 -2.01 -18.12 -7.62
C PRO A 211 -1.58 -19.19 -8.64
N ASP A 212 -2.45 -20.14 -8.95
CA ASP A 212 -2.22 -21.19 -9.97
C ASP A 212 -2.69 -20.78 -11.38
N GLY A 213 -3.23 -19.56 -11.53
CA GLY A 213 -3.76 -19.03 -12.78
C GLY A 213 -5.23 -19.38 -13.05
N SER A 214 -5.90 -20.12 -12.16
CA SER A 214 -7.33 -20.41 -12.30
C SER A 214 -8.21 -19.16 -12.04
N PRO A 215 -9.49 -19.14 -12.50
CA PRO A 215 -10.39 -18.03 -12.25
C PRO A 215 -10.66 -17.84 -10.75
N VAL A 216 -10.65 -16.59 -10.29
CA VAL A 216 -10.87 -16.25 -8.88
C VAL A 216 -12.19 -16.82 -8.36
N GLY A 217 -12.15 -17.38 -7.14
CA GLY A 217 -13.34 -17.90 -6.45
C GLY A 217 -14.38 -16.83 -6.09
N PRO A 218 -15.49 -17.22 -5.43
CA PRO A 218 -16.48 -16.26 -4.93
C PRO A 218 -15.86 -15.30 -3.91
N LEU A 219 -15.85 -14.00 -4.23
CA LEU A 219 -15.35 -12.93 -3.36
C LEU A 219 -16.43 -12.40 -2.41
N ASP A 220 -16.01 -11.89 -1.27
CA ASP A 220 -16.85 -11.28 -0.25
C ASP A 220 -17.15 -9.78 -0.54
N ALA A 221 -17.80 -9.11 0.41
CA ALA A 221 -18.17 -7.69 0.30
C ALA A 221 -16.96 -6.74 0.22
N PHE A 222 -15.77 -7.18 0.62
CA PHE A 222 -14.51 -6.44 0.60
C PHE A 222 -13.60 -6.90 -0.54
N ASN A 223 -14.12 -7.69 -1.48
CA ASN A 223 -13.42 -8.16 -2.67
C ASN A 223 -12.24 -9.10 -2.37
N GLY A 224 -12.34 -9.88 -1.29
CA GLY A 224 -11.40 -10.94 -0.94
C GLY A 224 -12.09 -12.25 -0.57
N HIS A 225 -11.30 -13.29 -0.33
CA HIS A 225 -11.78 -14.60 0.10
C HIS A 225 -10.66 -15.41 0.79
N SER A 226 -10.99 -16.59 1.30
CA SER A 226 -10.04 -17.47 2.00
C SER A 226 -9.82 -18.79 1.27
N THR A 227 -8.56 -19.13 0.99
CA THR A 227 -8.16 -20.46 0.50
C THR A 227 -7.27 -21.18 1.54
N PRO A 228 -7.26 -22.54 1.59
CA PRO A 228 -6.40 -23.28 2.52
C PRO A 228 -4.90 -23.05 2.35
N ALA A 229 -4.47 -22.52 1.18
CA ALA A 229 -3.07 -22.27 0.86
C ALA A 229 -2.59 -20.88 1.29
N LEU A 230 -3.45 -19.86 1.27
CA LEU A 230 -3.09 -18.46 1.56
C LEU A 230 -3.72 -17.89 2.84
N GLY A 231 -4.80 -18.49 3.34
CA GLY A 231 -5.71 -17.79 4.25
C GLY A 231 -6.52 -16.73 3.49
N TYR A 232 -6.97 -15.71 4.21
CA TYR A 232 -7.70 -14.58 3.60
C TYR A 232 -6.77 -13.69 2.75
N HIS A 233 -7.24 -13.27 1.59
CA HIS A 233 -6.54 -12.36 0.67
C HIS A 233 -7.53 -11.66 -0.28
N TYR A 234 -7.13 -10.53 -0.84
CA TYR A 234 -7.93 -9.72 -1.76
C TYR A 234 -7.56 -9.96 -3.22
N HIS A 235 -8.46 -9.63 -4.15
CA HIS A 235 -8.20 -9.68 -5.58
C HIS A 235 -8.46 -8.36 -6.32
N ALA A 236 -7.69 -8.15 -7.38
CA ALA A 236 -7.99 -7.18 -8.42
C ALA A 236 -9.25 -7.60 -9.19
N THR A 237 -10.06 -6.63 -9.60
CA THR A 237 -11.29 -6.87 -10.37
C THR A 237 -11.49 -5.81 -11.45
N ARG A 238 -12.24 -6.14 -12.53
CA ARG A 238 -12.47 -5.25 -13.68
C ARG A 238 -13.67 -4.31 -13.52
N LYS A 239 -14.27 -4.27 -12.32
CA LYS A 239 -15.40 -3.43 -11.94
C LYS A 239 -15.14 -2.92 -10.53
N TYR A 240 -15.81 -1.85 -10.12
CA TYR A 240 -15.80 -1.38 -8.74
C TYR A 240 -16.03 -2.56 -7.75
N PRO A 241 -15.22 -2.72 -6.68
CA PRO A 241 -14.25 -1.76 -6.14
C PRO A 241 -12.82 -1.84 -6.74
N TYR A 242 -12.58 -2.62 -7.81
CA TYR A 242 -11.29 -2.77 -8.52
C TYR A 242 -10.12 -3.40 -7.73
N LEU A 243 -10.00 -3.15 -6.43
CA LEU A 243 -9.08 -3.74 -5.45
C LEU A 243 -9.84 -4.13 -4.18
N ASN A 244 -9.22 -4.09 -2.98
CA ASN A 244 -9.95 -4.33 -1.73
C ASN A 244 -11.04 -3.27 -1.50
N GLY A 245 -12.29 -3.72 -1.31
CA GLY A 245 -13.47 -2.87 -1.11
C GLY A 245 -13.63 -2.32 0.31
N GLY A 246 -12.55 -2.33 1.09
CA GLY A 246 -12.54 -2.08 2.53
C GLY A 246 -11.46 -2.91 3.22
N PHE A 247 -11.63 -3.14 4.53
CA PHE A 247 -10.74 -3.94 5.35
C PHE A 247 -11.50 -5.04 6.10
N HIS A 248 -11.17 -6.28 5.75
CA HIS A 248 -11.46 -7.50 6.51
C HIS A 248 -10.65 -7.54 7.81
N GLY A 249 -9.41 -7.02 7.80
CA GLY A 249 -8.55 -6.98 8.98
C GLY A 249 -8.70 -5.69 9.81
N GLU A 250 -8.14 -5.72 11.02
CA GLU A 250 -8.13 -4.58 11.94
C GLU A 250 -7.34 -3.39 11.39
N VAL A 251 -7.98 -2.22 11.35
CA VAL A 251 -7.37 -0.91 11.07
C VAL A 251 -7.95 0.14 12.03
N VAL A 252 -7.19 1.21 12.27
CA VAL A 252 -7.71 2.42 12.93
C VAL A 252 -8.01 3.46 11.85
N GLU A 253 -9.25 3.96 11.79
CA GLU A 253 -9.57 5.13 10.98
C GLU A 253 -9.45 6.42 11.83
N ARG A 254 -8.85 7.46 11.24
CA ARG A 254 -8.78 8.79 11.81
C ARG A 254 -8.91 9.84 10.71
N GLU A 255 -9.80 10.82 10.92
CA GLU A 255 -10.10 11.89 9.95
C GLU A 255 -10.41 11.41 8.51
N GLY A 256 -10.90 10.17 8.32
CA GLY A 256 -11.20 9.61 7.01
C GLY A 256 -10.01 8.93 6.30
N GLN A 257 -8.96 8.56 7.02
CA GLN A 257 -7.82 7.76 6.53
C GLN A 257 -7.42 6.68 7.55
N VAL A 258 -6.68 5.64 7.12
CA VAL A 258 -6.02 4.72 8.07
C VAL A 258 -4.93 5.48 8.85
N ASP A 259 -4.78 5.21 10.16
CA ASP A 259 -3.78 5.83 11.06
C ASP A 259 -2.96 4.72 11.76
N PRO A 260 -1.61 4.80 11.82
CA PRO A 260 -0.74 5.82 11.22
C PRO A 260 -0.46 5.59 9.73
N GLN A 261 -0.29 6.67 8.99
CA GLN A 261 0.24 6.68 7.62
C GLN A 261 1.35 7.74 7.45
N PRO A 262 2.30 7.53 6.52
CA PRO A 262 3.22 8.56 6.06
C PRO A 262 2.52 9.84 5.57
N ARG A 263 3.28 10.93 5.54
CA ARG A 263 2.87 12.20 4.93
C ARG A 263 3.57 12.38 3.59
N ALA A 264 2.78 12.70 2.57
CA ALA A 264 3.24 13.44 1.40
C ALA A 264 3.31 14.94 1.75
N PHE A 265 4.21 15.68 1.12
CA PHE A 265 4.43 17.08 1.39
C PHE A 265 4.32 17.93 0.09
N PRO A 266 3.42 18.91 0.01
CA PRO A 266 3.30 19.77 -1.16
C PRO A 266 4.51 20.70 -1.30
N VAL A 267 5.02 20.87 -2.52
CA VAL A 267 6.01 21.93 -2.83
C VAL A 267 5.35 23.28 -3.11
N ARG A 268 4.07 23.27 -3.52
CA ARG A 268 3.33 24.44 -4.00
C ARG A 268 1.84 24.35 -3.61
N PRO A 269 1.10 25.48 -3.56
CA PRO A 269 -0.34 25.43 -3.37
C PRO A 269 -1.05 24.66 -4.49
N ALA A 270 -1.93 23.73 -4.14
CA ALA A 270 -2.68 22.93 -5.10
C ALA A 270 -3.54 23.82 -6.03
N LEU A 271 -3.41 23.56 -7.33
CA LEU A 271 -4.01 24.37 -8.39
C LEU A 271 -5.48 24.00 -8.63
N GLN A 272 -6.16 24.79 -9.47
CA GLN A 272 -7.58 24.56 -9.82
C GLN A 272 -7.73 23.52 -10.95
N PRO A 273 -8.84 22.77 -11.02
CA PRO A 273 -9.12 21.86 -12.13
C PRO A 273 -9.17 22.57 -13.49
N TRP A 274 -8.39 22.10 -14.45
CA TRP A 274 -8.41 22.61 -15.82
C TRP A 274 -9.46 21.85 -16.63
N ARG A 275 -10.66 22.43 -16.71
CA ARG A 275 -11.78 21.86 -17.48
C ARG A 275 -11.44 21.85 -18.99
N GLY A 276 -11.67 20.71 -19.65
CA GLY A 276 -11.41 20.55 -21.08
C GLY A 276 -9.95 20.31 -21.46
N ALA A 277 -9.05 20.15 -20.49
CA ALA A 277 -7.68 19.72 -20.72
C ALA A 277 -7.57 18.19 -20.71
N ARG A 278 -6.88 17.63 -21.72
CA ARG A 278 -6.49 16.21 -21.78
C ARG A 278 -4.98 16.07 -21.80
N ILE A 279 -4.43 15.22 -20.94
CA ILE A 279 -3.00 14.91 -20.96
C ILE A 279 -2.74 13.87 -22.06
N THR A 280 -1.87 14.22 -23.00
CA THR A 280 -1.58 13.43 -24.21
C THR A 280 -0.15 12.95 -24.33
N GLY A 281 0.77 13.49 -23.52
CA GLY A 281 2.16 13.03 -23.41
C GLY A 281 2.71 13.25 -22.01
N PHE A 282 3.57 12.33 -21.57
CA PHE A 282 4.36 12.43 -20.35
C PHE A 282 5.72 11.77 -20.61
N ASP A 283 6.78 12.54 -20.54
CA ASP A 283 8.14 12.11 -20.91
C ASP A 283 9.13 12.47 -19.81
N ARG A 284 9.88 11.46 -19.33
CA ARG A 284 11.00 11.65 -18.40
C ARG A 284 12.27 11.93 -19.21
N VAL A 285 12.39 13.17 -19.67
CA VAL A 285 13.47 13.66 -20.56
C VAL A 285 14.87 13.44 -19.96
N ALA A 286 15.01 13.51 -18.63
CA ALA A 286 16.21 13.08 -17.92
C ALA A 286 15.84 12.51 -16.54
N SER A 287 16.81 12.00 -15.79
CA SER A 287 16.57 11.42 -14.45
C SER A 287 15.80 12.36 -13.50
N ASN A 288 16.02 13.67 -13.61
CA ASN A 288 15.37 14.72 -12.83
C ASN A 288 14.57 15.73 -13.69
N HIS A 289 14.37 15.50 -14.99
CA HIS A 289 13.63 16.41 -15.90
C HIS A 289 12.43 15.69 -16.52
N PHE A 290 11.30 16.37 -16.54
CA PHE A 290 10.01 15.85 -17.01
C PHE A 290 9.32 16.84 -17.93
N HIS A 291 8.52 16.32 -18.87
CA HIS A 291 7.71 17.09 -19.81
C HIS A 291 6.31 16.49 -19.88
N LEU A 292 5.30 17.36 -19.85
CA LEU A 292 3.89 17.05 -19.96
C LEU A 292 3.31 17.76 -21.20
N GLU A 293 2.63 17.01 -22.07
CA GLU A 293 1.82 17.57 -23.15
C GLU A 293 0.34 17.57 -22.74
N VAL A 294 -0.29 18.73 -22.81
CA VAL A 294 -1.70 18.94 -22.45
C VAL A 294 -2.43 19.58 -23.63
N LYS A 295 -3.48 18.93 -24.12
CA LYS A 295 -4.30 19.42 -25.24
C LYS A 295 -5.65 19.93 -24.74
N THR A 296 -6.04 21.10 -25.23
CA THR A 296 -7.38 21.67 -25.09
C THR A 296 -8.13 21.52 -26.43
N ALA A 297 -9.32 22.11 -26.56
CA ALA A 297 -10.06 22.12 -27.82
C ALA A 297 -9.38 22.94 -28.94
N THR A 298 -8.46 23.85 -28.60
CA THR A 298 -7.85 24.83 -29.52
C THR A 298 -6.33 24.80 -29.55
N GLN A 299 -5.66 24.34 -28.48
CA GLN A 299 -4.23 24.50 -28.28
C GLN A 299 -3.56 23.23 -27.73
N THR A 300 -2.25 23.14 -27.96
CA THR A 300 -1.36 22.22 -27.23
C THR A 300 -0.48 23.07 -26.32
N HIS A 301 -0.43 22.74 -25.04
CA HIS A 301 0.38 23.39 -24.01
C HIS A 301 1.45 22.42 -23.54
N HIS A 302 2.57 22.97 -23.07
CA HIS A 302 3.67 22.19 -22.55
C HIS A 302 4.07 22.67 -21.16
N LEU A 303 4.02 21.78 -20.18
CA LEU A 303 4.64 21.99 -18.88
C LEU A 303 5.92 21.17 -18.82
N ARG A 304 7.07 21.82 -18.65
CA ARG A 304 8.32 21.15 -18.29
C ARG A 304 8.59 21.39 -16.81
N TYR A 305 9.15 20.43 -16.11
CA TYR A 305 9.56 20.64 -14.73
C TYR A 305 10.79 19.80 -14.38
N HIS A 306 11.60 20.28 -13.44
CA HIS A 306 12.84 19.64 -13.06
C HIS A 306 13.17 19.80 -11.58
N LEU A 307 13.78 18.75 -11.00
CA LEU A 307 14.24 18.74 -9.62
C LEU A 307 15.70 19.19 -9.55
N ASN A 308 15.96 20.23 -8.77
CA ASN A 308 17.28 20.83 -8.58
C ASN A 308 18.02 20.20 -7.41
N THR A 309 19.36 20.22 -7.47
CA THR A 309 20.24 19.70 -6.43
C THR A 309 20.15 20.46 -5.10
N ASN A 310 19.64 21.69 -5.11
CA ASN A 310 19.44 22.55 -3.93
C ASN A 310 18.09 22.32 -3.20
N GLN A 311 17.45 21.17 -3.40
CA GLN A 311 16.11 20.85 -2.86
C GLN A 311 15.03 21.84 -3.33
N THR A 312 14.99 22.16 -4.62
CA THR A 312 13.88 22.92 -5.23
C THR A 312 13.34 22.21 -6.47
N VAL A 313 12.12 22.56 -6.88
CA VAL A 313 11.49 22.13 -8.14
C VAL A 313 11.18 23.38 -8.96
N THR A 314 11.65 23.42 -10.20
CA THR A 314 11.30 24.47 -11.17
C THR A 314 10.24 23.93 -12.13
N PHE A 315 9.23 24.76 -12.43
CA PHE A 315 8.17 24.51 -13.40
C PHE A 315 8.26 25.57 -14.50
N ASP A 316 8.47 25.14 -15.74
CA ASP A 316 8.54 25.98 -16.94
C ASP A 316 7.31 25.70 -17.81
N TRP A 317 6.32 26.60 -17.70
CA TRP A 317 5.13 26.58 -18.55
C TRP A 317 5.43 27.24 -19.90
N ALA A 318 4.93 26.63 -20.97
CA ALA A 318 4.75 27.24 -22.27
C ALA A 318 3.28 27.03 -22.71
N ASP A 319 2.50 28.11 -22.70
CA ASP A 319 1.13 28.12 -23.22
C ASP A 319 1.14 28.18 -24.75
N GLY A 320 0.06 27.71 -25.40
CA GLY A 320 0.00 27.51 -26.85
C GLY A 320 0.24 28.77 -27.71
N ASP A 321 0.03 29.96 -27.15
CA ASP A 321 0.27 31.26 -27.79
C ASP A 321 1.71 31.79 -27.61
N GLY A 322 2.63 30.97 -27.09
CA GLY A 322 4.04 31.34 -26.91
C GLY A 322 4.35 32.16 -25.65
N GLN A 323 3.37 32.38 -24.76
CA GLN A 323 3.64 32.90 -23.43
C GLN A 323 4.33 31.83 -22.56
N THR A 324 5.36 32.24 -21.82
CA THR A 324 6.07 31.37 -20.88
C THR A 324 6.03 31.91 -19.45
N ALA A 325 6.07 31.00 -18.48
CA ALA A 325 6.17 31.34 -17.06
C ALA A 325 7.01 30.31 -16.32
N THR A 326 8.01 30.77 -15.57
CA THR A 326 8.88 29.93 -14.74
C THR A 326 8.58 30.17 -13.26
N GLU A 327 8.29 29.11 -12.52
CA GLU A 327 8.01 29.13 -11.08
C GLU A 327 8.92 28.12 -10.36
N THR A 328 9.66 28.54 -9.32
CA THR A 328 10.54 27.65 -8.54
C THR A 328 10.08 27.59 -7.08
N TYR A 329 9.97 26.38 -6.55
CA TYR A 329 9.48 26.10 -5.20
C TYR A 329 10.48 25.23 -4.42
N SER A 330 10.61 25.45 -3.12
CA SER A 330 11.42 24.59 -2.25
C SER A 330 10.71 23.28 -1.94
N LEU A 331 11.44 22.16 -1.98
CA LEU A 331 11.03 20.92 -1.34
C LEU A 331 11.07 21.16 0.19
N PRO A 332 10.01 20.83 0.94
CA PRO A 332 10.00 21.02 2.38
C PRO A 332 11.05 20.12 3.04
N SER A 333 11.95 20.72 3.81
CA SER A 333 13.00 19.98 4.51
C SER A 333 12.39 19.06 5.58
N GLY A 334 12.75 17.77 5.56
CA GLY A 334 12.13 16.71 6.36
C GLY A 334 12.41 16.72 7.87
N LYS A 335 12.49 17.90 8.49
CA LYS A 335 12.48 18.05 9.97
C LYS A 335 11.09 18.50 10.40
N GLY A 336 10.40 17.64 11.15
CA GLY A 336 8.99 17.81 11.45
C GLY A 336 8.67 19.03 12.31
N GLY A 337 7.52 19.64 12.00
CA GLY A 337 6.86 20.69 12.78
C GLY A 337 5.51 20.98 12.15
N GLY A 338 4.43 20.80 12.90
CA GLY A 338 3.09 21.15 12.41
C GLY A 338 2.89 22.66 12.51
N ALA A 339 2.67 23.32 11.38
CA ALA A 339 2.31 24.73 11.31
C ALA A 339 1.36 24.98 10.14
N ASP A 340 0.19 25.55 10.43
CA ASP A 340 -0.64 26.20 9.43
C ASP A 340 -0.07 27.60 9.14
N GLY A 341 0.16 27.91 7.86
CA GLY A 341 0.74 29.17 7.40
C GLY A 341 2.27 29.10 7.18
N GLU A 342 2.84 29.93 6.30
CA GLU A 342 2.23 30.99 5.49
C GLU A 342 2.19 30.64 3.99
N ASN A 343 1.27 31.29 3.26
CA ASN A 343 1.06 31.06 1.83
C ASN A 343 2.01 31.97 1.01
N PRO A 344 2.96 31.44 0.21
CA PRO A 344 3.85 32.27 -0.59
C PRO A 344 3.08 33.19 -1.53
N SER A 345 3.48 34.45 -1.63
CA SER A 345 2.71 35.50 -2.30
C SER A 345 2.57 35.23 -3.81
N ARG A 346 1.39 34.72 -4.20
CA ARG A 346 0.99 34.34 -5.56
C ARG A 346 1.36 35.39 -6.63
N PRO A 347 2.21 35.05 -7.61
CA PRO A 347 2.22 35.73 -8.91
C PRO A 347 0.83 35.65 -9.54
N ARG A 348 0.25 36.77 -9.95
CA ARG A 348 -1.08 36.77 -10.58
C ARG A 348 -1.00 36.23 -12.01
N ARG A 349 -1.01 34.89 -12.19
CA ARG A 349 -1.40 34.28 -13.47
C ARG A 349 -2.78 34.83 -13.84
N ARG A 350 -2.83 35.69 -14.87
CA ARG A 350 -4.05 35.91 -15.65
C ARG A 350 -4.30 34.59 -16.37
N GLN A 351 -5.50 34.04 -16.23
CA GLN A 351 -5.94 33.01 -17.17
C GLN A 351 -6.19 33.70 -18.52
N PRO A 352 -5.82 33.08 -19.65
CA PRO A 352 -6.44 33.40 -20.94
C PRO A 352 -7.94 33.05 -20.90
#